data_AF-A0A8T6T8N6-F1
#
_entry.id   AF-A0A8T6T8N6-F1
#
_cell.length_a   1.000
_cell.length_b   1.000
_cell.length_c   1.000
_cell.angle_alpha   90.00
_cell.angle_beta   90.00
_cell.angle_gamma   90.00
#
_symmetry.space_group_name_H-M   'P 1'
#
loop_
_entity.id
_entity.type
_entity.pdbx_description
1 polymer ?
#
loop_
_entity_poly.entity_id
_entity_poly.type
_entity_poly.pdbx_seq_one_letter_code
_entity_poly.pdbx_strand_id
1 'polypeptide(L)'
;GVFAPPLDEEWLGRTIDAPTVQELEGLWKSHGIHPAGEGGEIETTVLDAPMFGSRIEVQAARREYHRDSGVLHIERAEVVP
;
A
#
# COMPACT_ATOMS: atom_id res chain seq x y z
N GLY A 1 2.35 4.32 1.18
CA GLY A 1 3.53 4.81 0.43
C GLY A 1 4.45 3.66 0.12
N VAL A 2 5.37 3.86 -0.82
CA VAL A 2 6.51 2.97 -1.07
C VAL A 2 7.78 3.80 -1.11
N PHE A 3 8.89 3.30 -0.56
CA PHE A 3 10.10 4.11 -0.36
C PHE A 3 11.41 3.35 -0.63
N ALA A 4 11.32 2.21 -1.34
CA ALA A 4 12.46 1.37 -1.63
C ALA A 4 12.31 0.69 -3.00
N PRO A 5 13.35 0.70 -3.87
CA PRO A 5 13.36 -0.12 -5.08
C PRO A 5 13.30 -1.62 -4.74
N PRO A 6 12.59 -2.45 -5.54
CA PRO A 6 11.98 -2.13 -6.83
C PRO A 6 10.49 -1.76 -6.74
N LEU A 7 10.00 -1.27 -5.60
CA LEU A 7 8.61 -0.84 -5.46
C LEU A 7 8.38 0.44 -6.27
N ASP A 8 7.66 0.31 -7.38
CA ASP A 8 7.36 1.40 -8.32
C ASP A 8 5.97 2.03 -8.10
N GLU A 9 5.58 2.93 -8.99
CA GLU A 9 4.29 3.62 -8.93
C GLU A 9 3.08 2.67 -8.95
N GLU A 10 3.22 1.46 -9.52
CA GLU A 10 2.12 0.50 -9.60
C GLU A 10 1.74 -0.07 -8.24
N TRP A 11 2.62 0.02 -7.24
CA TRP A 11 2.33 -0.38 -5.86
C TRP A 11 1.38 0.59 -5.14
N LEU A 12 1.27 1.83 -5.60
CA LEU A 12 0.44 2.84 -4.94
C LEU A 12 -1.05 2.55 -5.13
N GLY A 13 -1.73 2.29 -4.02
CA GLY A 13 -3.16 1.96 -4.00
C GLY A 13 -3.48 0.51 -4.34
N ARG A 14 -2.48 -0.39 -4.37
CA ARG A 14 -2.76 -1.83 -4.39
C ARG A 14 -3.39 -2.28 -3.07
N THR A 15 -4.35 -3.19 -3.18
CA THR A 15 -4.87 -3.93 -2.03
C THR A 15 -3.87 -4.98 -1.62
N ILE A 16 -3.58 -5.11 -0.32
CA ILE A 16 -2.73 -6.19 0.19
C ILE A 16 -3.59 -7.45 0.33
N ASP A 17 -3.56 -8.26 -0.71
CA ASP A 17 -4.21 -9.58 -0.81
C ASP A 17 -3.17 -10.71 -0.91
N ALA A 18 -3.62 -11.96 -1.01
CA ALA A 18 -2.72 -13.11 -1.06
C ALA A 18 -1.71 -13.06 -2.23
N PRO A 19 -2.10 -12.69 -3.48
CA PRO A 19 -1.15 -12.44 -4.56
C PRO A 19 -0.10 -11.37 -4.23
N THR A 20 -0.53 -10.23 -3.67
CA THR A 20 0.38 -9.14 -3.29
C THR A 20 1.38 -9.59 -2.23
N VAL A 21 0.94 -10.40 -1.26
CA VAL A 21 1.83 -10.98 -0.25
C VAL A 21 2.86 -11.93 -0.89
N GLN A 22 2.46 -12.77 -1.85
CA GLN A 22 3.40 -13.65 -2.56
C GLN A 22 4.43 -12.87 -3.37
N GLU A 23 4.04 -11.77 -3.99
CA GLU A 23 4.96 -10.87 -4.70
C GLU A 23 5.98 -10.25 -3.73
N LEU A 24 5.52 -9.76 -2.56
CA LEU A 24 6.38 -9.23 -1.51
C LEU A 24 7.35 -10.27 -0.93
N GLU A 25 6.92 -11.53 -0.76
CA GLU A 25 7.81 -12.62 -0.35
C GLU A 25 8.90 -12.91 -1.40
N GLY A 26 8.57 -12.73 -2.69
CA GLY A 26 9.55 -12.79 -3.78
C GLY A 26 10.56 -11.65 -3.71
N LEU A 27 10.09 -10.43 -3.42
CA LEU A 27 10.92 -9.24 -3.26
C LEU A 27 11.83 -9.30 -2.03
N TRP A 28 11.39 -9.91 -0.92
CA TRP A 28 12.27 -10.21 0.21
C TRP A 28 13.48 -11.00 -0.23
N LYS A 29 13.26 -12.11 -0.95
CA LYS A 29 14.32 -13.05 -1.33
C LYS A 29 15.31 -12.44 -2.33
N SER A 30 14.84 -11.53 -3.18
CA SER A 30 15.62 -10.98 -4.28
C SER A 30 16.25 -9.62 -3.98
N HIS A 31 15.56 -8.76 -3.21
CA HIS A 31 15.93 -7.36 -2.98
C HIS A 31 15.95 -6.96 -1.50
N GLY A 32 15.55 -7.87 -0.58
CA GLY A 32 15.56 -7.61 0.85
C GLY A 32 14.38 -6.79 1.37
N ILE A 33 13.34 -6.54 0.56
CA ILE A 33 12.14 -5.81 0.97
C ILE A 33 11.39 -6.59 2.04
N HIS A 34 11.19 -6.01 3.22
CA HIS A 34 10.38 -6.59 4.29
C HIS A 34 8.91 -6.69 3.87
N PRO A 35 8.26 -7.88 3.78
CA PRO A 35 6.86 -7.98 3.39
C PRO A 35 5.90 -7.18 4.28
N ALA A 36 6.26 -7.04 5.56
CA ALA A 36 5.52 -6.21 6.52
C ALA A 36 5.93 -4.72 6.52
N GLY A 37 6.94 -4.31 5.74
CA GLY A 37 7.43 -2.93 5.66
C GLY A 37 8.19 -2.43 6.89
N GLU A 38 8.81 -3.31 7.69
CA GLU A 38 9.47 -2.95 8.96
C GLU A 38 10.57 -1.87 8.80
N GLY A 39 11.22 -1.79 7.63
CA GLY A 39 12.24 -0.78 7.33
C GLY A 39 11.68 0.58 6.88
N GLY A 40 10.35 0.76 6.89
CA GLY A 40 9.68 1.91 6.29
C GLY A 40 9.57 1.83 4.77
N GLU A 41 9.79 0.65 4.19
CA GLU A 41 9.73 0.45 2.73
C GLU A 41 8.31 0.61 2.20
N ILE A 42 7.31 0.29 3.05
CA ILE A 42 5.89 0.27 2.72
C ILE A 42 5.12 0.93 3.86
N GLU A 43 4.24 1.86 3.52
CA GLU A 43 3.22 2.40 4.42
C GLU A 43 1.84 2.04 3.90
N THR A 44 0.95 1.62 4.80
CA THR A 44 -0.39 1.12 4.46
C THR A 44 -1.48 1.94 5.15
N THR A 45 -2.71 1.79 4.67
CA THR A 45 -3.90 2.36 5.32
C THR A 45 -4.97 1.29 5.37
N VAL A 46 -5.48 1.01 6.56
CA VAL A 46 -6.53 0.01 6.76
C VAL A 46 -7.88 0.64 6.42
N LEU A 47 -8.53 0.12 5.38
CA LEU A 47 -9.83 0.61 4.91
C LEU A 47 -11.00 -0.11 5.58
N ASP A 48 -10.80 -1.35 6.02
CA ASP A 48 -11.83 -2.15 6.70
C ASP A 48 -11.18 -3.15 7.66
N ALA A 49 -11.84 -3.45 8.77
CA ALA A 49 -11.38 -4.40 9.77
C ALA A 49 -12.55 -4.94 10.62
N PRO A 50 -12.44 -6.13 11.24
CA PRO A 50 -13.54 -6.72 12.00
C PRO A 50 -14.09 -5.87 13.16
N MET A 51 -13.27 -4.96 13.70
CA MET A 51 -13.67 -4.02 14.76
C MET A 51 -14.30 -2.73 14.23
N PHE A 52 -14.29 -2.49 12.92
CA PHE A 52 -14.91 -1.33 12.31
C PHE A 52 -16.41 -1.60 12.12
N GLY A 53 -17.27 -0.67 12.56
CA GLY A 53 -18.71 -0.76 12.35
C GLY A 53 -19.17 -0.34 10.94
N SER A 54 -18.24 0.12 10.12
CA SER A 54 -18.43 0.63 8.76
C SER A 54 -17.05 0.68 8.09
N ARG A 55 -16.97 0.48 6.77
CA ARG A 55 -15.70 0.56 6.03
C ARG A 55 -15.44 1.97 5.49
N ILE A 56 -14.18 2.26 5.19
CA ILE A 56 -13.76 3.47 4.50
C ILE A 56 -13.69 3.18 3.00
N GLU A 57 -14.50 3.88 2.21
CA GLU A 57 -14.48 3.79 0.75
C GLU A 57 -13.73 5.00 0.16
N VAL A 58 -12.65 4.73 -0.58
CA VAL A 58 -11.86 5.77 -1.25
C VAL A 58 -12.56 6.20 -2.53
N GLN A 59 -13.01 7.45 -2.58
CA GLN A 59 -13.75 8.02 -3.71
C GLN A 59 -12.85 8.73 -4.73
N ALA A 60 -11.72 9.27 -4.26
CA ALA A 60 -10.71 9.90 -5.09
C ALA A 60 -9.34 9.76 -4.44
N ALA A 61 -8.37 9.35 -5.23
CA ALA A 61 -6.98 9.30 -4.82
C ALA A 61 -6.07 9.62 -6.01
N ARG A 62 -4.89 10.16 -5.70
CA ARG A 62 -3.86 10.49 -6.67
C ARG A 62 -2.55 9.80 -6.29
N ARG A 63 -1.87 9.25 -7.28
CA ARG A 63 -0.51 8.74 -7.15
C ARG A 63 0.48 9.89 -7.34
N GLU A 64 1.49 9.94 -6.49
CA GLU A 64 2.66 10.79 -6.66
C GLU A 64 3.89 9.90 -6.51
N TYR A 65 4.71 9.82 -7.54
CA TYR A 65 5.92 8.99 -7.55
C TYR A 65 7.11 9.79 -8.07
N HIS A 66 8.22 9.75 -7.32
CA HIS A 66 9.42 10.51 -7.60
C HIS A 66 10.67 9.67 -7.33
N ARG A 67 11.36 9.30 -8.42
CA ARG A 67 12.57 8.45 -8.43
C ARG A 67 12.32 7.06 -7.85
N ASP A 68 12.47 6.91 -6.54
CA ASP A 68 12.47 5.62 -5.84
C ASP A 68 11.46 5.59 -4.69
N SER A 69 10.59 6.60 -4.62
CA SER A 69 9.55 6.69 -3.61
C SER A 69 8.26 7.26 -4.16
N GLY A 70 7.15 6.89 -3.54
CA GLY A 70 5.85 7.41 -3.89
C GLY A 70 4.81 7.29 -2.79
N VAL A 71 3.78 8.13 -2.90
CA VAL A 71 2.69 8.25 -1.96
C VAL A 71 1.36 8.21 -2.72
N LEU A 72 0.40 7.47 -2.15
CA LEU A 72 -0.99 7.57 -2.59
C LEU A 72 -1.68 8.62 -1.72
N HIS A 73 -2.05 9.74 -2.32
CA HIS A 73 -2.84 10.78 -1.66
C HIS A 73 -4.32 10.43 -1.76
N ILE A 74 -4.96 10.11 -0.63
CA ILE A 74 -6.41 9.96 -0.56
C ILE A 74 -7.01 11.36 -0.46
N GLU A 75 -7.61 11.84 -1.55
CA GLU A 75 -8.17 13.19 -1.64
C GLU A 75 -9.61 13.26 -1.11
N ARG A 76 -10.36 12.15 -1.25
CA ARG A 76 -11.72 12.01 -0.71
C ARG A 76 -12.01 10.56 -0.36
N ALA A 77 -12.58 10.34 0.82
CA ALA A 77 -13.10 9.06 1.26
C ALA A 77 -14.40 9.24 2.04
N GLU A 78 -15.22 8.19 2.08
CA GLU A 78 -16.50 8.17 2.78
C GLU A 78 -16.56 6.96 3.72
N VAL A 79 -17.30 7.10 4.82
CA VAL A 79 -17.62 5.98 5.71
C VAL A 79 -18.92 5.38 5.22
N VAL A 80 -18.88 4.12 4.80
CA VAL A 80 -20.03 3.39 4.28
C VAL A 80 -20.33 2.19 5.19
N PRO A 81 -21.61 1.89 5.47
CA PRO A 81 -21.99 0.73 6.27
C PRO A 81 -21.41 -0.59 5.74
#